data_AF-A0A9X2FXQ2-F1
#
_entry.id   AF-A0A9X2FXQ2-F1
#
_cell.length_a   1.000
_cell.length_b   1.000
_cell.length_c   1.000
_cell.angle_alpha   90.00
_cell.angle_beta   90.00
_cell.angle_gamma   90.00
#
_symmetry.space_group_name_H-M   'P 1'
#
loop_
_entity.id
_entity.type
_entity.pdbx_description
1 polymer ?
#
loop_
_entity_poly.entity_id
_entity_poly.type
_entity_poly.pdbx_seq_one_letter_code
_entity_poly.pdbx_strand_id
1 'polypeptide(L)'
;MSPKDEKSGQELMMDALNELIATPNAKINRNIVAKRARLSHTLLRKKSYSDVEKRIIKAEKLRAIEMEDRSKDQRIKQLENMLVAANIKLKKLTERSQAPSSKTIKKIEGDLVAQLLEMYRYNDLLRARLAEKHGESIDKETGEVIHINRIKRR
;
A
#
# COMPACT_ATOMS: atom_id res chain seq x y z
N MET A 1 21.32 63.72 24.32
CA MET A 1 20.86 62.32 24.22
C MET A 1 19.53 62.34 23.50
N SER A 2 19.48 61.84 22.27
CA SER A 2 18.23 61.80 21.48
C SER A 2 17.19 60.93 22.18
N PRO A 3 15.90 61.31 22.17
CA PRO A 3 14.85 60.42 22.65
C PRO A 3 14.90 59.17 21.79
N LYS A 4 15.00 57.99 22.40
CA LYS A 4 14.76 56.74 21.69
C LYS A 4 13.33 56.81 21.18
N ASP A 5 13.14 56.77 19.87
CA ASP A 5 11.82 56.80 19.24
C ASP A 5 10.95 55.68 19.82
N GLU A 6 10.03 56.04 20.73
CA GLU A 6 9.07 55.10 21.28
C GLU A 6 8.09 54.71 20.17
N LYS A 7 8.16 53.44 19.76
CA LYS A 7 7.27 52.90 18.73
C LYS A 7 5.81 53.05 19.16
N SER A 8 4.97 53.47 18.23
CA SER A 8 3.53 53.57 18.49
C SER A 8 2.93 52.17 18.71
N GLY A 9 1.80 52.10 19.41
CA GLY A 9 1.12 50.81 19.61
C GLY A 9 0.71 50.12 18.31
N GLN A 10 0.48 50.88 17.24
CA GLN A 10 0.22 50.34 15.90
C GLN A 10 1.46 49.71 15.29
N GLU A 11 2.61 50.37 15.41
CA GLU A 11 3.91 49.85 14.95
C GLU A 11 4.27 48.56 15.68
N LEU A 12 4.09 48.52 17.01
CA LEU A 12 4.33 47.31 17.80
C LEU A 12 3.46 46.14 17.35
N MET A 13 2.18 46.38 17.03
CA MET A 13 1.29 45.34 16.49
C MET A 13 1.66 44.92 15.07
N MET A 14 2.10 45.86 14.24
CA MET A 14 2.55 45.57 12.87
C MET A 14 3.83 44.75 12.86
N ASP A 15 4.79 45.08 13.71
CA ASP A 15 6.02 44.31 13.89
C ASP A 15 5.71 42.90 14.37
N ALA A 16 4.85 42.76 15.39
CA ALA A 16 4.39 41.47 15.89
C ALA A 16 3.68 40.64 14.80
N LEU A 17 2.85 41.27 13.97
CA LEU A 17 2.20 40.60 12.84
C LEU A 17 3.24 40.12 11.82
N ASN A 18 4.22 40.97 11.46
CA ASN A 18 5.26 40.63 10.50
C ASN A 18 6.13 39.46 11.00
N GLU A 19 6.49 39.43 12.29
CA GLU A 19 7.19 38.29 12.91
C GLU A 19 6.38 36.98 12.80
N LEU A 20 5.07 37.05 13.06
CA LEU A 20 4.19 35.89 12.97
C LEU A 20 3.97 35.43 11.52
N ILE A 21 4.02 36.35 10.55
CA ILE A 21 3.98 36.03 9.12
C ILE A 21 5.29 35.33 8.72
N ALA A 22 6.43 35.85 9.16
CA ALA A 22 7.75 35.28 8.88
C ALA A 22 7.98 33.91 9.52
N THR A 23 7.29 33.62 10.63
CA THR A 23 7.39 32.33 11.32
C THR A 23 6.48 31.28 10.67
N PRO A 24 7.03 30.24 10.02
CA PRO A 24 6.20 29.18 9.43
C PRO A 24 5.40 28.45 10.51
N ASN A 25 4.12 28.16 10.24
CA ASN A 25 3.18 27.50 11.17
C ASN A 25 2.75 28.31 12.40
N ALA A 26 3.20 29.55 12.57
CA ALA A 26 2.67 30.39 13.63
C ALA A 26 1.18 30.67 13.38
N LYS A 27 0.36 30.48 14.43
CA LYS A 27 -1.04 30.87 14.41
C LYS A 27 -1.12 32.40 14.35
N ILE A 28 -1.88 32.92 13.40
CA ILE A 28 -2.11 34.35 13.25
C ILE A 28 -3.57 34.62 13.62
N ASN A 29 -3.79 35.39 14.67
CA ASN A 29 -5.08 36.00 14.98
C ASN A 29 -4.85 37.22 15.89
N ARG A 30 -5.92 37.99 16.12
CA ARG A 30 -5.88 39.25 16.89
C ARG A 30 -5.26 39.10 18.27
N ASN A 31 -5.64 38.04 18.99
CA ASN A 31 -5.18 37.82 20.37
C ASN A 31 -3.69 37.49 20.40
N ILE A 32 -3.22 36.69 19.44
CA ILE A 32 -1.81 36.29 19.34
C ILE A 32 -0.94 37.49 18.97
N VAL A 33 -1.37 38.29 17.98
CA VAL A 33 -0.66 39.51 17.55
C VAL A 33 -0.57 40.50 18.70
N ALA A 34 -1.69 40.77 19.39
CA ALA A 34 -1.70 41.69 20.53
C ALA A 34 -0.83 41.20 21.70
N LYS A 35 -0.91 39.90 22.02
CA LYS A 35 -0.04 39.28 23.05
C LYS A 35 1.44 39.42 22.68
N ARG A 36 1.79 39.19 21.41
CA ARG A 36 3.17 39.31 20.92
C ARG A 36 3.67 40.76 20.97
N ALA A 37 2.80 41.72 20.67
CA ALA A 37 3.08 43.15 20.83
C ALA A 37 3.05 43.64 22.29
N ARG A 38 2.73 42.78 23.27
CA ARG A 38 2.51 43.12 24.69
C ARG A 38 1.45 44.20 24.89
N LEU A 39 0.42 44.19 24.05
CA LEU A 39 -0.69 45.13 24.07
C LEU A 39 -2.02 44.42 24.29
N SER A 40 -3.02 45.17 24.75
CA SER A 40 -4.38 44.63 24.84
C SER A 40 -4.99 44.48 23.44
N HIS A 41 -5.57 43.32 23.16
CA HIS A 41 -6.34 43.06 21.94
C HIS A 41 -7.57 43.97 21.80
N THR A 42 -8.03 44.59 22.89
CA THR A 42 -9.14 45.57 22.86
C THR A 42 -8.77 46.85 22.09
N LEU A 43 -7.48 47.16 21.93
CA LEU A 43 -7.03 48.31 21.15
C LEU A 43 -7.41 48.18 19.67
N LEU A 44 -7.48 46.96 19.14
CA LEU A 44 -7.90 46.69 17.76
C LEU A 44 -9.36 47.09 17.49
N ARG A 45 -10.19 47.32 18.53
CA ARG A 45 -11.56 47.84 18.37
C ARG A 45 -11.58 49.35 18.10
N LYS A 46 -10.48 50.06 18.36
CA LYS A 46 -10.39 51.50 18.13
C LYS A 46 -10.24 51.76 16.63
N LYS A 47 -10.94 52.78 16.11
CA LYS A 47 -10.90 53.15 14.69
C LYS A 47 -9.47 53.40 14.17
N SER A 48 -8.57 53.92 15.02
CA SER A 48 -7.17 54.11 14.66
C SER A 48 -6.47 52.81 14.29
N TYR A 49 -6.85 51.66 14.85
CA TYR A 49 -6.22 50.36 14.59
C TYR A 49 -6.90 49.55 13.48
N SER A 50 -7.89 50.11 12.77
CA SER A 50 -8.64 49.44 11.70
C SER A 50 -7.72 48.78 10.65
N ASP A 51 -6.65 49.46 10.26
CA ASP A 51 -5.78 48.95 9.20
C ASP A 51 -4.91 47.79 9.68
N VAL A 52 -4.48 47.82 10.93
CA VAL A 52 -3.81 46.70 11.60
C VAL A 52 -4.77 45.50 11.68
N GLU A 53 -6.00 45.73 12.10
CA GLU A 53 -7.03 44.68 12.19
C GLU A 53 -7.31 44.02 10.83
N LYS A 54 -7.47 44.82 9.76
CA LYS A 54 -7.65 44.30 8.40
C LYS A 54 -6.47 43.45 7.93
N ARG A 55 -5.24 43.89 8.22
CA ARG A 55 -4.03 43.12 7.87
C ARG A 55 -3.94 41.80 8.63
N ILE A 56 -4.30 41.79 9.91
CA ILE A 56 -4.37 40.55 10.71
C ILE A 56 -5.35 39.56 10.07
N ILE A 57 -6.57 40.00 9.72
CA ILE A 57 -7.58 39.13 9.09
C ILE A 57 -7.07 38.57 7.76
N LYS A 58 -6.43 39.40 6.94
CA LYS A 58 -5.86 38.96 5.66
C LYS A 58 -4.77 37.90 5.87
N ALA A 59 -3.85 38.13 6.81
CA ALA A 59 -2.78 37.20 7.13
C ALA A 59 -3.30 35.88 7.72
N GLU A 60 -4.33 35.93 8.57
CA GLU A 60 -5.01 34.75 9.11
C GLU A 60 -5.62 33.88 8.00
N LYS A 61 -6.32 34.50 7.04
CA LYS A 61 -6.87 33.78 5.87
C LYS A 61 -5.78 33.15 5.00
N LEU A 62 -4.71 33.89 4.72
CA LEU A 62 -3.59 33.36 3.94
C LEU A 62 -2.92 32.17 4.65
N ARG A 63 -2.70 32.28 5.96
CA ARG A 63 -2.13 31.17 6.75
C ARG A 63 -3.03 29.94 6.74
N ALA A 64 -4.34 30.11 6.79
CA ALA A 64 -5.27 28.98 6.70
C ALA A 64 -5.13 28.22 5.37
N ILE A 65 -5.05 28.96 4.26
CA ILE A 65 -4.83 28.39 2.91
C ILE A 65 -3.49 27.67 2.84
N GLU A 66 -2.40 28.30 3.29
CA GLU A 66 -1.07 27.68 3.28
C GLU A 66 -1.01 26.37 4.09
N MET A 67 -1.73 26.31 5.22
CA MET A 67 -1.80 25.10 6.03
C MET A 67 -2.60 23.99 5.34
N GLU A 68 -3.68 24.35 4.63
CA GLU A 68 -4.46 23.41 3.83
C GLU A 68 -3.62 22.84 2.68
N ASP A 69 -2.90 23.70 1.96
CA ASP A 69 -2.04 23.28 0.85
C ASP A 69 -0.90 22.38 1.33
N ARG A 70 -0.26 22.70 2.46
CA ARG A 70 0.72 21.80 3.09
C ARG A 70 0.13 20.45 3.45
N SER A 71 -1.12 20.42 3.94
CA SER A 71 -1.81 19.17 4.25
C SER A 71 -2.08 18.36 2.97
N LYS A 72 -2.44 19.02 1.87
CA LYS A 72 -2.62 18.38 0.56
C LYS A 72 -1.29 17.82 0.04
N ASP A 73 -0.20 18.55 0.13
CA ASP A 73 1.13 18.10 -0.28
C ASP A 73 1.58 16.86 0.50
N GLN A 74 1.36 16.85 1.82
CA GLN A 74 1.62 15.67 2.64
C GLN A 74 0.77 14.47 2.19
N ARG A 75 -0.49 14.71 1.86
CA ARG A 75 -1.39 13.66 1.36
C ARG A 75 -0.95 13.12 0.00
N ILE A 76 -0.50 13.99 -0.91
CA ILE A 76 0.04 13.60 -2.22
C ILE A 76 1.26 12.70 -2.02
N LYS A 77 2.23 13.09 -1.20
CA LYS A 77 3.41 12.26 -0.90
C LYS A 77 3.07 10.89 -0.33
N GLN A 78 2.06 10.82 0.54
CA GLN A 78 1.58 9.53 1.06
C GLN A 78 1.01 8.65 -0.07
N LEU A 79 0.20 9.23 -0.96
CA LEU A 79 -0.39 8.50 -2.08
C LEU A 79 0.67 8.03 -3.09
N GLU A 80 1.68 8.85 -3.38
CA GLU A 80 2.82 8.48 -4.23
C GLU A 80 3.56 7.27 -3.66
N ASN A 81 3.85 7.28 -2.35
CA ASN A 81 4.48 6.16 -1.67
C ASN A 81 3.63 4.88 -1.75
N MET A 82 2.31 5.00 -1.58
CA MET A 82 1.39 3.87 -1.73
C MET A 82 1.38 3.32 -3.16
N LEU A 83 1.42 4.20 -4.16
CA LEU A 83 1.46 3.82 -5.58
C LEU A 83 2.76 3.08 -5.92
N VAL A 84 3.91 3.58 -5.44
CA VAL A 84 5.20 2.89 -5.60
C VAL A 84 5.15 1.50 -4.96
N ALA A 85 4.62 1.38 -3.74
CA ALA A 85 4.49 0.10 -3.06
C ALA A 85 3.55 -0.88 -3.80
N ALA A 86 2.44 -0.37 -4.36
CA ALA A 86 1.51 -1.15 -5.17
C ALA A 86 2.17 -1.66 -6.45
N ASN A 87 2.93 -0.80 -7.15
CA ASN A 87 3.67 -1.17 -8.36
C ASN A 87 4.72 -2.25 -8.09
N ILE A 88 5.45 -2.15 -6.98
CA ILE A 88 6.41 -3.20 -6.56
C ILE A 88 5.67 -4.53 -6.32
N LYS A 89 4.51 -4.51 -5.65
CA LYS A 89 3.69 -5.72 -5.42
C LYS A 89 3.19 -6.33 -6.73
N LEU A 90 2.69 -5.50 -7.66
CA LEU A 90 2.25 -5.96 -8.98
C LEU A 90 3.38 -6.63 -9.74
N LYS A 91 4.58 -6.03 -9.76
CA LYS A 91 5.75 -6.59 -10.43
C LYS A 91 6.15 -7.97 -9.88
N LYS A 92 6.09 -8.14 -8.55
CA LYS A 92 6.33 -9.44 -7.90
C LYS A 92 5.26 -10.48 -8.23
N LEU A 93 4.00 -10.06 -8.41
CA LEU A 93 2.91 -10.95 -8.79
C LEU A 93 3.06 -11.40 -10.25
N THR A 94 3.42 -10.50 -11.17
CA THR A 94 3.68 -10.87 -12.56
C THR A 94 4.91 -11.77 -12.71
N GLU A 95 5.94 -11.60 -11.88
CA GLU A 95 7.09 -12.52 -11.83
C GLU A 95 6.67 -13.91 -11.30
N ARG A 96 5.75 -13.98 -10.34
CA ARG A 96 5.23 -15.26 -9.81
C ARG A 96 4.20 -15.93 -10.71
N SER A 97 3.46 -15.16 -11.52
CA SER A 97 2.45 -15.70 -12.43
C SER A 97 3.02 -16.15 -13.77
N GLN A 98 4.34 -16.07 -13.97
CA GLN A 98 4.94 -16.66 -15.16
C GLN A 98 4.66 -18.16 -15.17
N ALA A 99 4.13 -18.64 -16.29
CA ALA A 99 3.90 -20.06 -16.52
C ALA A 99 5.19 -20.84 -16.18
N PRO A 100 5.08 -22.07 -15.63
CA PRO A 100 6.25 -22.89 -15.35
C PRO A 100 7.13 -22.97 -16.60
N SER A 101 8.43 -22.82 -16.43
CA SER A 101 9.36 -22.83 -17.56
C SER A 101 9.22 -24.13 -18.35
N SER A 102 9.49 -24.10 -19.66
CA SER A 102 9.40 -25.28 -20.52
C SER A 102 10.21 -26.48 -20.00
N LYS A 103 11.32 -26.23 -19.30
CA LYS A 103 12.13 -27.25 -18.62
C LYS A 103 11.39 -27.91 -17.45
N THR A 104 10.61 -27.14 -16.70
CA THR A 104 9.79 -27.63 -15.58
C THR A 104 8.62 -28.46 -16.11
N ILE A 105 7.95 -28.00 -17.17
CA ILE A 105 6.86 -28.73 -17.82
C ILE A 105 7.36 -30.08 -18.34
N LYS A 106 8.45 -30.10 -19.12
CA LYS A 106 9.02 -31.37 -19.64
C LYS A 106 9.44 -32.34 -18.56
N LYS A 107 9.93 -31.84 -17.42
CA LYS A 107 10.28 -32.69 -16.28
C LYS A 107 9.03 -33.34 -15.68
N ILE A 108 7.97 -32.56 -15.44
CA ILE A 108 6.70 -33.07 -14.92
C ILE A 108 6.10 -34.10 -15.89
N GLU A 109 6.12 -33.82 -17.20
CA GLU A 109 5.65 -34.75 -18.22
C GLU A 109 6.46 -36.06 -18.21
N GLY A 110 7.79 -35.97 -18.10
CA GLY A 110 8.67 -37.14 -17.99
C GLY A 110 8.40 -37.98 -16.74
N ASP A 111 8.24 -37.33 -15.59
CA ASP A 111 7.92 -37.99 -14.31
C ASP A 111 6.55 -38.70 -14.38
N LEU A 112 5.56 -38.09 -15.02
CA LEU A 112 4.24 -38.68 -15.23
C LEU A 112 4.29 -39.90 -16.15
N VAL A 113 5.03 -39.83 -17.27
CA VAL A 113 5.20 -40.96 -18.20
C VAL A 113 5.90 -42.12 -17.50
N ALA A 114 6.91 -41.85 -16.68
CA ALA A 114 7.61 -42.88 -15.91
C ALA A 114 6.65 -43.59 -14.93
N GLN A 115 5.83 -42.83 -14.19
CA GLN A 115 4.81 -43.41 -13.30
C GLN A 115 3.78 -44.25 -14.06
N LEU A 116 3.33 -43.77 -15.22
CA LEU A 116 2.38 -44.50 -16.06
C LEU A 116 2.96 -45.86 -16.48
N LEU A 117 4.22 -45.87 -16.93
CA LEU A 117 4.93 -47.11 -17.31
C LEU A 117 5.08 -48.08 -16.15
N GLU A 118 5.36 -47.58 -14.94
CA GLU A 118 5.39 -48.43 -13.74
C GLU A 118 4.03 -49.04 -13.43
N MET A 119 2.95 -48.27 -13.54
CA MET A 119 1.59 -48.78 -13.36
C MET A 119 1.23 -49.88 -14.37
N TYR A 120 1.58 -49.71 -15.65
CA TYR A 120 1.37 -50.74 -16.66
C TYR A 120 2.16 -52.01 -16.36
N ARG A 121 3.45 -51.88 -16.00
CA ARG A 121 4.27 -53.04 -15.60
C ARG A 121 3.70 -53.77 -14.40
N TYR A 122 3.21 -53.02 -13.40
CA TYR A 122 2.56 -53.60 -12.24
C TYR A 122 1.27 -54.34 -12.62
N ASN A 123 0.46 -53.77 -13.52
CA ASN A 123 -0.75 -54.41 -14.03
C ASN A 123 -0.42 -55.71 -14.77
N ASP A 124 0.61 -55.72 -15.62
CA ASP A 124 1.07 -56.94 -16.31
C ASP A 124 1.52 -58.02 -15.33
N LEU A 125 2.29 -57.65 -14.30
CA LEU A 125 2.69 -58.56 -13.22
C LEU A 125 1.49 -59.12 -12.46
N LEU A 126 0.48 -58.29 -12.19
CA LEU A 126 -0.74 -58.70 -11.53
C LEU A 126 -1.52 -59.70 -12.39
N ARG A 127 -1.67 -59.41 -13.70
CA ARG A 127 -2.32 -60.31 -14.66
C ARG A 127 -1.63 -61.67 -14.73
N ALA A 128 -0.30 -61.69 -14.81
CA ALA A 128 0.47 -62.93 -14.83
C ALA A 128 0.25 -63.77 -13.56
N ARG A 129 0.26 -63.14 -12.38
CA ARG A 129 -0.02 -63.82 -11.11
C ARG A 129 -1.44 -64.38 -11.01
N LEU A 130 -2.44 -63.63 -11.48
CA LEU A 130 -3.83 -64.06 -11.48
C LEU A 130 -4.04 -65.26 -12.41
N ALA A 131 -3.46 -65.22 -13.61
CA ALA A 131 -3.47 -66.34 -14.55
C ALA A 131 -2.80 -67.59 -13.95
N GLU A 132 -1.63 -67.46 -13.32
CA GLU A 132 -0.88 -68.57 -12.71
C GLU A 132 -1.62 -69.20 -11.52
N LYS A 133 -2.17 -68.38 -10.61
CA LYS A 133 -2.84 -68.88 -9.38
C LYS A 133 -4.26 -69.39 -9.60
N HIS A 134 -5.01 -68.78 -10.52
CA HIS A 134 -6.45 -69.01 -10.62
C HIS A 134 -6.89 -69.54 -11.98
N GLY A 135 -5.95 -69.75 -12.91
CA GLY A 135 -6.27 -70.14 -14.29
C GLY A 135 -7.15 -69.11 -14.97
N GLU A 136 -7.01 -67.84 -14.57
CA GLU A 136 -7.84 -66.74 -15.06
C GLU A 136 -7.39 -66.32 -16.46
N SER A 137 -8.34 -66.24 -17.41
CA SER A 137 -8.09 -65.59 -18.71
C SER A 137 -8.53 -64.13 -18.61
N ILE A 138 -7.62 -63.22 -18.95
CA ILE A 138 -7.81 -61.77 -18.86
C ILE A 138 -7.74 -61.19 -20.27
N ASP A 139 -8.68 -60.30 -20.59
CA ASP A 139 -8.71 -59.58 -21.85
C ASP A 139 -7.45 -58.71 -21.98
N LYS A 140 -6.75 -58.82 -23.11
CA LYS A 140 -5.48 -58.10 -23.31
C LYS A 140 -5.71 -56.60 -23.55
N GLU A 141 -6.83 -56.23 -24.16
CA GLU A 141 -7.18 -54.86 -24.54
C GLU A 141 -7.82 -54.09 -23.38
N THR A 142 -8.78 -54.71 -22.67
CA THR A 142 -9.54 -54.04 -21.60
C THR A 142 -8.99 -54.32 -20.21
N GLY A 143 -8.29 -55.45 -20.02
CA GLY A 143 -7.81 -55.89 -18.71
C GLY A 143 -8.87 -56.52 -17.82
N GLU A 144 -10.06 -56.78 -18.36
CA GLU A 144 -11.15 -57.41 -17.63
C GLU A 144 -10.94 -58.93 -17.55
N VAL A 145 -11.35 -59.55 -16.44
CA VAL A 145 -11.25 -60.99 -16.25
C VAL A 145 -12.39 -61.66 -17.06
N ILE A 146 -12.03 -62.40 -18.11
CA ILE A 146 -12.99 -63.06 -19.02
C ILE A 146 -13.41 -64.42 -18.47
N HIS A 147 -12.51 -65.15 -17.79
CA HIS A 147 -12.82 -66.48 -17.26
C HIS A 147 -12.07 -66.76 -15.95
N ILE A 148 -12.76 -67.31 -14.94
CA ILE A 148 -12.17 -67.73 -13.67
C ILE A 148 -12.35 -69.23 -13.51
N ASN A 149 -11.25 -69.98 -13.52
CA ASN A 149 -11.28 -71.42 -13.36
C ASN A 149 -11.40 -71.80 -11.87
N ARG A 150 -12.63 -71.83 -11.34
CA ARG A 150 -12.91 -72.08 -9.90
C ARG A 150 -12.59 -73.51 -9.40
N ILE A 151 -11.93 -74.35 -10.19
CA ILE A 151 -11.81 -75.80 -9.93
C ILE A 151 -10.72 -76.14 -8.88
N LYS A 152 -9.84 -75.22 -8.48
CA LYS A 152 -8.82 -75.45 -7.42
C LYS A 152 -9.06 -74.64 -6.14
N ARG A 153 -10.26 -74.74 -5.55
CA ARG A 153 -10.46 -74.43 -4.12
C ARG A 153 -10.92 -75.68 -3.38
N ARG A 154 -9.98 -76.57 -3.08
CA ARG A 154 -10.03 -77.54 -1.99
C ARG A 154 -8.73 -77.41 -1.22
#